data_AF-A0A318RZ10-F1
#
_entry.id   AF-A0A318RZ10-F1
#
_cell.length_a   1.000
_cell.length_b   1.000
_cell.length_c   1.000
_cell.angle_alpha   90.00
_cell.angle_beta   90.00
_cell.angle_gamma   90.00
#
_symmetry.space_group_name_H-M   'P 1'
#
loop_
_entity.id
_entity.type
_entity.pdbx_description
1 polymer ?
#
loop_
_entity_poly.entity_id
_entity_poly.type
_entity_poly.pdbx_seq_one_letter_code
_entity_poly.pdbx_strand_id
1 'polypeptide(L)'
;MTNEQLNTLHVLKPREVARLYRLSDATVYDALHGQNALGERVPRLPASRFGKTYRVRREDAEVWFLAYSTLPEQVQPEHGGAQ
;
A
#
# COMPACT_ATOMS: atom_id res chain seq x y z
N MET A 1 -16.90 20.77 14.53
CA MET A 1 -16.28 19.74 13.66
C MET A 1 -16.22 18.46 14.45
N THR A 2 -16.88 17.39 14.01
CA THR A 2 -17.01 16.12 14.75
C THR A 2 -15.96 15.10 14.32
N ASN A 3 -15.50 14.26 15.26
CA ASN A 3 -14.46 13.22 15.05
C ASN A 3 -14.76 12.23 13.91
N GLU A 4 -16.00 12.15 13.45
CA GLU A 4 -16.42 11.33 12.31
C GLU A 4 -15.92 11.86 10.96
N GLN A 5 -15.77 13.19 10.81
CA GLN A 5 -15.18 13.80 9.61
C GLN A 5 -13.65 13.60 9.57
N LEU A 6 -13.00 13.57 10.74
CA LEU A 6 -11.58 13.20 10.85
C LEU A 6 -11.35 11.77 10.36
N ASN A 7 -12.21 10.81 10.73
CA ASN A 7 -12.05 9.42 10.34
C ASN A 7 -12.14 9.18 8.81
N THR A 8 -12.87 10.04 8.09
CA THR A 8 -12.98 9.97 6.62
C THR A 8 -11.72 10.50 5.92
N LEU A 9 -10.94 11.38 6.57
CA LEU A 9 -9.68 11.94 6.04
C LEU A 9 -8.51 10.94 6.10
N HIS A 10 -8.65 9.85 6.85
CA HIS A 10 -7.60 8.83 6.99
C HIS A 10 -7.78 7.63 6.05
N VAL A 11 -8.70 7.68 5.08
CA VAL A 11 -8.96 6.56 4.18
C VAL A 11 -8.60 6.90 2.73
N LEU A 12 -7.57 6.23 2.22
CA LEU A 12 -6.98 6.43 0.91
C LEU A 12 -7.50 5.39 -0.09
N LYS A 13 -7.67 5.79 -1.35
CA LYS A 13 -7.76 4.86 -2.48
C LYS A 13 -6.36 4.28 -2.77
N PRO A 14 -6.25 3.10 -3.39
CA PRO A 14 -4.96 2.51 -3.76
C PRO A 14 -4.04 3.46 -4.54
N ARG A 15 -4.60 4.22 -5.49
CA ARG A 15 -3.86 5.24 -6.26
C ARG A 15 -3.33 6.38 -5.41
N GLU A 16 -4.02 6.73 -4.32
CA GLU A 16 -3.59 7.78 -3.39
C GLU A 16 -2.44 7.26 -2.52
N VAL A 17 -2.48 5.98 -2.12
CA VAL A 17 -1.35 5.30 -1.45
C VAL A 17 -0.13 5.28 -2.36
N ALA A 18 -0.28 4.86 -3.62
CA ALA A 18 0.80 4.83 -4.60
C ALA A 18 1.48 6.19 -4.75
N ARG A 19 0.69 7.26 -4.91
CA ARG A 19 1.19 8.64 -4.99
C ARG A 19 1.86 9.12 -3.71
N LEU A 20 1.27 8.83 -2.55
CA LEU A 20 1.78 9.28 -1.26
C LEU A 20 3.17 8.74 -0.97
N TYR A 21 3.40 7.46 -1.29
CA TYR A 21 4.64 6.74 -1.02
C TYR A 21 5.55 6.58 -2.25
N ARG A 22 5.21 7.22 -3.38
CA ARG A 22 5.95 7.14 -4.65
C ARG A 22 6.17 5.71 -5.14
N LEU A 23 5.16 4.86 -4.99
CA LEU A 23 5.13 3.49 -5.49
C LEU A 23 4.37 3.44 -6.82
N SER A 24 4.57 2.41 -7.64
CA SER A 24 3.66 2.15 -8.75
C SER A 24 2.31 1.63 -8.27
N ASP A 25 1.30 1.86 -9.12
CA ASP A 25 -0.03 1.28 -8.94
C ASP A 25 0.01 -0.26 -8.87
N ALA A 26 0.97 -0.89 -9.58
CA ALA A 26 1.17 -2.33 -9.58
C ALA A 26 1.63 -2.83 -8.20
N THR A 27 2.65 -2.20 -7.62
CA THR A 27 3.14 -2.52 -6.26
C THR A 27 2.01 -2.48 -5.22
N VAL A 28 1.17 -1.45 -5.27
CA VAL A 28 0.04 -1.32 -4.34
C VAL A 28 -1.05 -2.36 -4.63
N TYR A 29 -1.32 -2.66 -5.90
CA TYR A 29 -2.29 -3.69 -6.27
C TYR A 29 -1.84 -5.07 -5.77
N ASP A 30 -0.58 -5.42 -6.00
CA ASP A 30 0.00 -6.67 -5.55
C ASP A 30 -0.01 -6.77 -4.01
N ALA A 31 0.29 -5.68 -3.32
CA ALA A 31 0.19 -5.58 -1.87
C ALA A 31 -1.24 -5.82 -1.36
N LEU A 32 -2.25 -5.32 -2.06
CA LEU A 32 -3.66 -5.51 -1.72
C LEU A 32 -4.16 -6.92 -1.99
N HIS A 33 -3.58 -7.61 -2.97
CA HIS A 33 -3.97 -8.98 -3.35
C HIS A 33 -3.09 -10.06 -2.70
N GLY A 34 -2.04 -9.66 -1.97
CA GLY A 34 -1.06 -10.60 -1.42
C GLY A 34 -0.24 -11.30 -2.51
N GLN A 35 -0.17 -10.68 -3.69
CA GLN A 35 0.52 -11.20 -4.88
C GLN A 35 1.86 -10.47 -5.10
N ASN A 36 2.35 -9.74 -4.10
CA ASN A 36 3.64 -9.07 -4.21
C ASN A 36 4.73 -10.13 -4.45
N ALA A 37 5.69 -9.80 -5.32
CA ALA A 37 6.89 -10.62 -5.54
C ALA A 37 7.71 -10.81 -4.25
N LEU A 38 7.33 -10.10 -3.17
CA LEU A 38 7.91 -10.09 -1.84
C LEU A 38 7.43 -11.26 -0.96
N GLY A 39 6.32 -11.93 -1.31
CA GLY A 39 5.77 -13.07 -0.58
C GLY A 39 5.45 -12.78 0.90
N GLU A 40 5.69 -13.77 1.78
CA GLU A 40 5.47 -13.69 3.24
C GLU A 40 6.32 -12.61 3.96
N ARG A 41 7.28 -11.95 3.28
CA ARG A 41 8.19 -10.97 3.90
C ARG A 41 7.53 -9.64 4.22
N VAL A 42 6.49 -9.28 3.47
CA VAL A 42 5.66 -8.09 3.78
C VAL A 42 4.21 -8.54 3.78
N PRO A 43 3.51 -8.38 4.91
CA PRO A 43 2.11 -8.79 4.99
C PRO A 43 1.28 -8.04 3.95
N ARG A 44 0.15 -8.64 3.58
CA ARG A 44 -0.85 -8.01 2.73
C ARG A 44 -1.23 -6.64 3.29
N LEU A 45 -1.36 -5.63 2.43
CA LEU A 45 -1.85 -4.31 2.80
C LEU A 45 -3.32 -4.42 3.26
N PRO A 46 -3.65 -4.09 4.53
CA PRO A 46 -5.02 -4.12 5.01
C PRO A 46 -5.89 -3.12 4.24
N ALA A 47 -7.01 -3.59 3.71
CA ALA A 47 -7.94 -2.76 2.97
C ALA A 47 -9.37 -3.27 3.08
N SER A 48 -10.31 -2.32 3.15
CA SER A 48 -11.74 -2.57 3.09
C SER A 48 -12.24 -2.44 1.66
N ARG A 49 -13.02 -3.41 1.19
CA ARG A 49 -13.67 -3.34 -0.13
C ARG A 49 -14.93 -2.49 -0.01
N PHE A 50 -14.99 -1.40 -0.79
CA PHE A 50 -16.13 -0.50 -0.88
C PHE A 50 -16.65 -0.51 -2.33
N GLY A 51 -17.60 -1.41 -2.61
CA GLY A 51 -18.11 -1.69 -3.95
C GLY A 51 -17.03 -2.29 -4.88
N LYS A 52 -16.70 -1.55 -5.95
CA LYS A 52 -15.63 -1.91 -6.92
C LYS A 52 -14.26 -1.34 -6.56
N THR A 53 -14.15 -0.63 -5.44
CA THR A 53 -12.90 0.05 -5.03
C THR A 53 -12.40 -0.47 -3.69
N TYR A 54 -11.09 -0.44 -3.48
CA TYR A 54 -10.49 -0.67 -2.18
C TYR A 54 -10.30 0.66 -1.44
N ARG A 55 -10.35 0.58 -0.12
CA ARG A 55 -10.15 1.69 0.80
C ARG A 55 -9.15 1.25 1.86
N VAL A 56 -8.03 1.95 1.93
CA VAL A 56 -6.89 1.65 2.79
C VAL A 56 -6.83 2.73 3.86
N ARG A 57 -6.71 2.36 5.13
CA ARG A 57 -6.44 3.39 6.15
C ARG A 57 -5.00 3.85 6.00
N ARG A 58 -4.78 5.16 6.15
CA ARG A 58 -3.46 5.78 6.02
C ARG A 58 -2.44 5.15 6.98
N GLU A 59 -2.85 4.86 8.21
CA GLU A 59 -2.01 4.19 9.21
C GLU A 59 -1.60 2.79 8.76
N ASP A 60 -2.54 2.00 8.22
CA ASP A 60 -2.24 0.67 7.69
C ASP A 60 -1.27 0.76 6.49
N ALA A 61 -1.45 1.77 5.63
CA ALA A 61 -0.54 2.03 4.52
C ALA A 61 0.86 2.44 4.97
N GLU A 62 0.96 3.22 6.05
CA GLU A 62 2.23 3.66 6.64
C GLU A 62 2.99 2.48 7.26
N VAL A 63 2.32 1.67 8.08
CA VAL A 63 2.92 0.45 8.66
C VAL A 63 3.40 -0.49 7.56
N TRP A 64 2.57 -0.68 6.53
CA TRP A 64 2.93 -1.50 5.38
C TRP A 64 4.14 -0.93 4.62
N PHE A 65 4.16 0.38 4.36
CA PHE A 65 5.25 1.03 3.65
C PHE A 65 6.57 0.99 4.43
N LEU A 66 6.52 1.10 5.75
CA LEU A 66 7.70 0.93 6.60
C LEU A 66 8.25 -0.49 6.47
N ALA A 67 7.39 -1.52 6.52
CA ALA A 67 7.80 -2.90 6.30
C ALA A 67 8.32 -3.16 4.87
N TYR A 68 7.77 -2.48 3.88
CA TYR A 68 8.28 -2.51 2.50
C TYR A 68 9.66 -1.85 2.38
N SER A 69 9.86 -0.71 3.05
CA SER A 69 11.09 0.09 2.96
C SER A 69 12.28 -0.52 3.70
N THR A 70 12.04 -1.43 4.66
CA THR A 70 13.10 -2.21 5.32
C THR A 70 13.61 -3.35 4.45
N LEU A 71 12.94 -3.67 3.36
CA LEU A 71 13.41 -4.69 2.43
C LEU A 71 14.66 -4.20 1.69
N PRO A 72 15.62 -5.08 1.41
CA PRO A 72 16.74 -4.74 0.55
C PRO A 72 16.24 -4.29 -0.81
N GLU A 73 16.86 -3.25 -1.36
CA GLU A 73 16.55 -2.66 -2.67
C GLU A 73 16.40 -3.70 -3.80
N GLN A 74 17.26 -4.73 -3.79
CA GLN A 74 17.28 -5.83 -4.76
C GLN A 74 16.00 -6.70 -4.74
N VAL A 75 15.24 -6.65 -3.64
CA VAL A 75 14.00 -7.42 -3.45
C VAL A 75 12.79 -6.54 -3.75
N GLN A 76 12.92 -5.22 -3.66
CA GLN A 76 11.84 -4.30 -4.00
C GLN A 76 11.61 -4.34 -5.51
N PRO A 77 10.39 -4.69 -5.98
CA PRO A 77 10.13 -4.95 -7.40
C PRO A 77 10.37 -3.74 -8.33
N GLU A 78 10.64 -2.55 -7.78
CA GLU A 78 10.84 -1.31 -8.53
C GLU A 78 12.30 -0.81 -8.58
N HIS A 79 13.27 -1.55 -8.04
CA HIS A 79 14.70 -1.33 -8.33
C HIS A 79 15.33 -2.48 -9.13
N GLY A 80 14.50 -3.27 -9.82
CA GLY A 80 14.92 -4.17 -10.89
C GLY A 80 15.13 -3.38 -12.18
N GLY A 81 16.25 -2.64 -12.26
CA GLY A 81 16.75 -2.14 -13.53
C GLY A 81 16.82 -3.30 -14.51
N ALA A 82 16.10 -3.18 -15.63
CA ALA A 82 16.22 -4.09 -16.75
C ALA A 82 17.70 -4.18 -17.17
N GLN A 83 18.25 -5.40 -17.14
CA GLN A 83 19.19 -5.94 -18.12
C GLN A 83 19.49 -7.41 -17.84
#